data_AF-A0ABD8B3I4-F1
#
_entry.id   AF-A0ABD8B3I4-F1
#
_cell.length_a   1.000
_cell.length_b   1.000
_cell.length_c   1.000
_cell.angle_alpha   90.00
_cell.angle_beta   90.00
_cell.angle_gamma   90.00
#
_symmetry.space_group_name_H-M   'P 1'
#
loop_
_entity.id
_entity.type
_entity.pdbx_description
1 polymer ?
#
loop_
_entity_poly.entity_id
_entity_poly.type
_entity_poly.pdbx_seq_one_letter_code
_entity_poly.pdbx_strand_id
1 'polypeptide(L)'
;MSKWKYTNNDGKHIINNERGVLIAMVCDEDIAIRIVAERQENERLRKDLEEVQTAYNNLQTPKPIDEWHEDDGYVLWFQIPVWEPPYCGTPLDSDWPGYHTHWTPLPALRQEEEGNQNE
;
A
#
# COMPACT_ATOMS: atom_id res chain seq x y z
N MET A 1 4.12 14.97 -2.90
CA MET A 1 4.91 15.92 -2.09
C MET A 1 6.03 16.48 -2.96
N SER A 2 6.48 17.73 -2.72
CA SER A 2 7.52 18.33 -3.57
C SER A 2 8.91 17.76 -3.30
N LYS A 3 9.62 17.39 -4.37
CA LYS A 3 11.00 16.87 -4.31
C LYS A 3 11.97 17.92 -3.79
N TRP A 4 12.87 17.53 -2.89
CA TRP A 4 13.93 18.42 -2.38
C TRP A 4 15.20 18.30 -3.22
N LYS A 5 15.89 19.41 -3.43
CA LYS A 5 17.12 19.52 -4.23
C LYS A 5 18.15 20.33 -3.46
N TYR A 6 19.35 19.77 -3.35
CA TYR A 6 20.50 20.46 -2.81
C TYR A 6 21.25 21.21 -3.93
N THR A 7 21.73 22.40 -3.60
CA THR A 7 22.61 23.23 -4.43
C THR A 7 23.68 23.89 -3.55
N ASN A 8 24.92 23.94 -4.03
CA ASN A 8 25.98 24.76 -3.45
C ASN A 8 26.06 26.09 -4.19
N ASN A 9 25.97 27.22 -3.47
CA ASN A 9 26.10 28.56 -4.03
C ASN A 9 27.14 29.35 -3.23
N ASP A 10 28.35 29.47 -3.77
CA ASP A 10 29.46 30.18 -3.11
C ASP A 10 29.73 29.74 -1.67
N GLY A 11 29.76 28.42 -1.42
CA GLY A 11 29.98 27.84 -0.09
C GLY A 11 28.73 27.83 0.80
N LYS A 12 27.57 28.24 0.27
CA LYS A 12 26.28 28.12 0.95
C LYS A 12 25.59 26.83 0.50
N HIS A 13 25.35 25.93 1.43
CA HIS A 13 24.65 24.68 1.16
C HIS A 13 23.14 24.89 1.32
N ILE A 14 22.43 24.93 0.19
CA ILE A 14 21.03 25.32 0.11
C ILE A 14 20.19 24.12 -0.31
N ILE A 15 19.08 23.89 0.39
CA ILE A 15 18.05 22.91 0.03
C ILE A 15 16.80 23.67 -0.39
N ASN A 16 16.35 23.44 -1.62
CA ASN A 16 15.13 23.99 -2.16
C ASN A 16 14.13 22.87 -2.45
N ASN A 17 12.84 23.19 -2.52
CA ASN A 17 11.87 22.30 -3.15
C ASN A 17 11.93 22.39 -4.69
N GLU A 18 11.17 21.55 -5.37
CA GLU A 18 11.11 21.48 -6.83
C GLU A 18 10.67 22.78 -7.52
N ARG A 19 10.00 23.67 -6.78
CA ARG A 19 9.56 25.00 -7.25
C ARG A 19 10.63 26.07 -7.01
N GLY A 20 11.80 25.71 -6.48
CA GLY A 20 12.89 26.64 -6.18
C GLY A 20 12.70 27.43 -4.89
N VAL A 21 11.74 27.05 -4.03
CA VAL A 21 11.53 27.71 -2.73
C VAL A 21 12.53 27.16 -1.72
N LEU A 22 13.20 28.05 -0.99
CA LEU A 22 14.13 27.71 0.09
C LEU A 22 13.43 26.91 1.19
N ILE A 23 13.96 25.73 1.48
CA ILE A 23 13.53 24.87 2.59
C ILE A 23 14.49 25.03 3.77
N ALA A 24 15.80 24.94 3.50
CA ALA A 24 16.82 25.05 4.52
C ALA A 24 18.15 25.54 3.92
N MET A 25 18.97 26.13 4.78
CA MET A 25 20.38 26.40 4.51
C MET A 25 21.19 25.72 5.62
N VAL A 26 22.20 24.92 5.25
CA VAL A 26 22.94 24.06 6.17
C VAL A 26 24.43 24.36 6.16
N CYS A 27 25.16 23.87 7.17
CA CYS A 27 26.55 24.24 7.41
C CYS A 27 27.57 23.53 6.52
N ASP A 28 27.23 22.36 5.97
CA ASP A 28 28.10 21.59 5.09
C ASP A 28 27.32 20.72 4.10
N GLU A 29 28.04 20.21 3.10
CA GLU A 29 27.50 19.41 2.00
C GLU A 29 26.97 18.04 2.45
N ASP A 30 27.68 17.37 3.37
CA ASP A 30 27.31 16.03 3.83
C ASP A 30 25.96 16.04 4.53
N ILE A 31 25.71 17.06 5.35
CA ILE A 31 24.41 17.29 5.98
C ILE A 31 23.35 17.55 4.92
N ALA A 32 23.63 18.35 3.90
CA ALA A 32 22.67 18.65 2.84
C ALA A 32 22.27 17.38 2.07
N ILE A 33 23.25 16.56 1.68
CA ILE A 33 23.04 15.30 0.97
C ILE A 33 22.22 14.34 1.84
N ARG A 34 22.59 14.18 3.12
CA ARG A 34 21.86 13.30 4.05
C ARG A 34 20.41 13.72 4.20
N ILE A 35 20.13 15.02 4.41
CA ILE A 35 18.75 15.51 4.56
C ILE A 35 17.92 15.23 3.31
N VAL A 36 18.49 15.46 2.11
CA VAL A 36 17.77 15.20 0.85
C VAL A 36 17.52 13.70 0.66
N ALA A 37 18.50 12.85 0.96
CA ALA A 37 18.39 11.39 0.84
C ALA A 37 17.37 10.82 1.85
N GLU A 38 17.48 11.18 3.13
CA GLU A 38 16.51 10.79 4.16
C GLU A 38 15.10 11.25 3.82
N ARG A 39 14.96 12.45 3.22
CA ARG A 39 13.66 12.93 2.79
C ARG A 39 13.06 12.05 1.70
N GLN A 40 13.85 11.66 0.69
CA GLN A 40 13.39 10.79 -0.39
C GLN A 40 13.00 9.41 0.12
N GLU A 41 13.80 8.83 1.01
CA GLU A 41 13.49 7.53 1.60
C GLU A 41 12.24 7.59 2.47
N ASN A 42 12.07 8.63 3.28
CA ASN A 42 10.84 8.83 4.06
C ASN A 42 9.60 8.98 3.17
N GLU A 43 9.73 9.59 2.00
CA GLU A 43 8.63 9.69 1.04
C GLU A 43 8.29 8.33 0.43
N ARG A 44 9.30 7.51 0.10
CA ARG A 44 9.10 6.13 -0.34
C ARG A 44 8.42 5.29 0.75
N LEU A 45 8.97 5.28 1.97
CA LEU A 45 8.41 4.52 3.09
C LEU A 45 6.96 4.92 3.41
N ARG A 46 6.62 6.20 3.26
CA ARG A 46 5.22 6.65 3.42
C ARG A 46 4.30 6.08 2.35
N LYS A 47 4.75 6.03 1.10
CA LYS A 47 3.99 5.43 0.00
C LYS A 47 3.78 3.93 0.24
N ASP A 48 4.86 3.23 0.60
CA ASP A 48 4.80 1.80 0.91
C ASP A 48 3.85 1.54 2.11
N LEU A 49 3.89 2.39 3.14
CA LEU A 49 2.99 2.30 4.29
C LEU A 49 1.53 2.54 3.90
N GLU A 50 1.26 3.51 3.03
CA GLU A 50 -0.10 3.80 2.53
C GLU A 50 -0.66 2.64 1.71
N GLU A 51 0.16 2.02 0.86
CA GLU A 51 -0.21 0.82 0.10
C GLU A 51 -0.52 -0.36 1.03
N VAL A 52 0.33 -0.63 2.02
CA VAL A 52 0.10 -1.67 3.03
C VAL A 52 -1.16 -1.40 3.82
N GLN A 53 -1.39 -0.16 4.27
CA GLN A 53 -2.58 0.22 5.02
C GLN A 53 -3.84 0.05 4.18
N THR A 54 -3.79 0.41 2.89
CA THR A 54 -4.91 0.26 1.96
C THR A 54 -5.25 -1.22 1.76
N ALA A 55 -4.24 -2.06 1.51
CA ALA A 55 -4.42 -3.50 1.37
C ALA A 55 -5.00 -4.13 2.66
N TYR A 56 -4.48 -3.73 3.82
CA TYR A 56 -4.97 -4.19 5.11
C TYR A 56 -6.44 -3.79 5.34
N ASN A 57 -6.80 -2.53 5.08
CA ASN A 57 -8.17 -2.05 5.23
C ASN A 57 -9.14 -2.80 4.31
N ASN A 58 -8.73 -3.07 3.07
CA ASN A 58 -9.53 -3.83 2.11
C ASN A 58 -9.79 -5.27 2.59
N LEU A 59 -8.83 -5.90 3.28
CA LEU A 59 -8.99 -7.24 3.87
C LEU A 59 -9.84 -7.24 5.14
N GLN A 60 -9.88 -6.14 5.89
CA GLN A 60 -10.56 -6.06 7.20
C GLN A 60 -11.94 -5.41 7.16
N THR A 61 -12.32 -4.78 6.05
CA THR A 61 -13.59 -4.06 5.94
C THR A 61 -14.54 -4.86 5.06
N PRO A 62 -15.53 -5.56 5.63
CA PRO A 62 -16.51 -6.29 4.84
C PRO A 62 -17.33 -5.33 3.97
N LYS A 63 -17.42 -5.64 2.69
CA LYS A 63 -18.25 -4.93 1.71
C LYS A 63 -19.61 -5.61 1.61
N PRO A 64 -20.72 -4.88 1.37
CA PRO A 64 -22.03 -5.47 1.13
C PRO A 64 -22.02 -6.43 -0.08
N ILE A 65 -22.91 -7.43 -0.07
CA ILE A 65 -23.06 -8.39 -1.18
C ILE A 65 -23.32 -7.72 -2.53
N ASP A 66 -24.03 -6.58 -2.56
CA ASP A 66 -24.33 -5.83 -3.78
C ASP A 66 -23.09 -5.20 -4.44
N GLU A 67 -21.97 -5.09 -3.72
CA GLU A 67 -20.68 -4.64 -4.25
C GLU A 67 -19.83 -5.78 -4.82
N TRP A 68 -20.24 -7.04 -4.67
CA TRP A 68 -19.52 -8.16 -5.26
C TRP A 68 -19.89 -8.33 -6.74
N HIS A 69 -18.89 -8.60 -7.57
CA HIS A 69 -19.05 -8.92 -8.98
C HIS A 69 -18.29 -10.21 -9.33
N GLU A 70 -18.68 -10.87 -10.43
CA GLU A 70 -18.02 -12.11 -10.88
C GLU A 70 -16.50 -11.94 -11.07
N ASP A 71 -16.07 -10.73 -11.44
CA ASP A 71 -14.65 -10.36 -11.62
C ASP A 71 -13.85 -10.33 -10.31
N ASP A 72 -14.51 -10.18 -9.15
CA ASP A 72 -13.86 -10.31 -7.84
C ASP A 72 -13.51 -11.78 -7.51
N GLY A 73 -14.19 -12.73 -8.16
CA GLY A 73 -13.96 -14.16 -8.01
C GLY A 73 -14.21 -14.68 -6.59
N TYR A 74 -13.32 -15.56 -6.14
CA TYR A 74 -13.39 -16.21 -4.84
C TYR A 74 -13.06 -15.25 -3.68
N VAL A 75 -13.96 -15.17 -2.70
CA VAL A 75 -13.84 -14.25 -1.55
C VAL A 75 -14.26 -14.94 -0.25
N LEU A 76 -14.08 -14.26 0.88
CA LEU A 76 -14.59 -14.69 2.19
C LEU A 76 -15.92 -14.02 2.44
N TRP A 77 -16.96 -14.81 2.68
CA TRP A 77 -18.33 -14.36 2.89
C TRP A 77 -18.74 -14.46 4.36
N PHE A 78 -19.41 -13.42 4.86
CA PHE A 78 -19.83 -13.30 6.25
C PHE A 78 -21.33 -12.98 6.33
N GLN A 79 -21.99 -13.57 7.32
CA GLN A 79 -23.20 -12.98 7.88
C GLN A 79 -22.77 -12.08 9.05
N ILE A 80 -23.28 -10.85 9.08
CA ILE A 80 -23.02 -9.91 10.17
C ILE A 80 -24.28 -9.80 11.04
N PRO A 81 -24.20 -9.95 12.38
CA PRO A 81 -22.98 -10.22 13.16
C PRO A 81 -22.43 -11.63 12.93
N VAL A 82 -21.11 -11.79 13.06
CA VAL A 82 -20.42 -13.06 12.82
C VAL A 82 -20.79 -14.07 13.91
N TRP A 83 -21.32 -15.21 13.51
CA TRP A 83 -21.70 -16.30 14.42
C TRP A 83 -21.11 -17.66 14.01
N GLU A 84 -20.55 -17.76 12.81
CA GLU A 84 -19.87 -18.93 12.27
C GLU A 84 -18.65 -18.49 11.42
N PRO A 85 -17.74 -19.42 11.07
CA PRO A 85 -16.65 -19.12 10.15
C PRO A 85 -17.16 -18.67 8.77
N PRO A 86 -16.42 -17.81 8.05
CA PRO A 86 -16.83 -17.36 6.73
C PRO A 86 -16.82 -18.51 5.71
N TYR A 87 -17.75 -18.47 4.77
CA TYR A 87 -17.69 -19.32 3.57
C TYR A 87 -16.63 -18.78 2.60
N CYS A 88 -15.78 -19.65 2.07
CA CYS A 88 -14.78 -19.31 1.07
C CYS A 88 -15.25 -19.82 -0.30
N GLY A 89 -15.62 -18.92 -1.20
CA GLY A 89 -16.30 -19.32 -2.43
C GLY A 89 -16.92 -18.16 -3.20
N THR A 90 -17.91 -18.47 -4.02
CA THR A 90 -18.75 -17.50 -4.75
C THR A 90 -20.24 -17.78 -4.52
N PRO A 91 -21.13 -16.78 -4.69
CA PRO A 91 -22.58 -16.99 -4.63
C PRO A 91 -23.13 -17.87 -5.76
N LEU A 92 -22.30 -18.20 -6.76
CA LEU A 92 -22.64 -19.07 -7.89
C LEU A 92 -22.39 -20.56 -7.59
N ASP A 93 -21.71 -20.86 -6.47
CA ASP A 93 -21.41 -22.23 -6.09
C ASP A 93 -22.68 -23.00 -5.70
N SER A 94 -22.77 -24.28 -6.07
CA SER A 94 -23.98 -25.08 -5.86
C SER A 94 -24.31 -25.33 -4.38
N ASP A 95 -23.32 -25.22 -3.50
CA ASP A 95 -23.43 -25.39 -2.06
C ASP A 95 -23.51 -24.04 -1.30
N TRP A 96 -23.65 -22.92 -2.02
CA TRP A 96 -23.79 -21.60 -1.44
C TRP A 96 -25.04 -21.50 -0.54
N PRO A 97 -24.89 -21.14 0.76
CA PRO A 97 -26.03 -21.15 1.69
C PRO A 97 -27.06 -20.02 1.49
N GLY A 98 -26.72 -18.96 0.77
CA GLY A 98 -27.67 -17.89 0.41
C GLY A 98 -27.93 -16.81 1.47
N TYR A 99 -27.39 -16.91 2.68
CA TYR A 99 -27.68 -15.95 3.77
C TYR A 99 -26.56 -14.95 4.11
N HIS A 100 -25.37 -15.09 3.53
CA HIS A 100 -24.27 -14.15 3.77
C HIS A 100 -24.62 -12.77 3.22
N THR A 101 -24.19 -11.71 3.91
CA THR A 101 -24.54 -10.33 3.58
C THR A 101 -23.35 -9.47 3.20
N HIS A 102 -22.14 -9.88 3.59
CA HIS A 102 -20.92 -9.11 3.33
C HIS A 102 -19.76 -10.03 2.91
N TRP A 103 -18.74 -9.44 2.29
CA TRP A 103 -17.55 -10.16 1.86
C TRP A 103 -16.25 -9.36 2.08
N THR A 104 -15.13 -10.06 2.21
CA THR A 104 -13.79 -9.48 2.10
C THR A 104 -12.98 -10.27 1.07
N PRO A 105 -12.05 -9.62 0.34
CA PRO A 105 -11.18 -10.32 -0.60
C PRO A 105 -10.28 -11.34 0.11
N LEU A 106 -9.86 -12.38 -0.61
CA LEU A 106 -8.83 -13.29 -0.11
C LEU A 106 -7.47 -12.57 0.00
N PRO A 107 -6.66 -12.87 1.03
CA PRO A 107 -5.29 -12.38 1.10
C PRO A 107 -4.48 -12.84 -0.11
N ALA A 108 -3.72 -11.92 -0.71
CA ALA A 108 -2.79 -12.28 -1.77
C ALA A 108 -1.72 -13.23 -1.23
N LEU A 109 -1.57 -14.40 -1.87
CA LEU A 109 -0.49 -15.32 -1.56
C LEU A 109 0.81 -14.80 -2.17
N ARG A 110 1.89 -14.86 -1.39
CA ARG A 110 3.24 -14.65 -1.92
C ARG A 110 3.53 -15.79 -2.90
N GLN A 111 3.70 -15.46 -4.18
CA GLN A 111 4.25 -16.42 -5.14
C GLN A 111 5.74 -16.63 -4.78
N GLU A 112 6.14 -17.88 -4.61
CA GLU A 112 7.56 -18.21 -4.50
C GLU A 112 8.20 -17.93 -5.87
N GLU A 113 9.27 -17.15 -5.90
CA GLU A 113 10.06 -17.00 -7.12
C GLU A 113 10.63 -18.38 -7.45
N GLU A 114 10.16 -19.00 -8.55
CA GLU A 114 10.72 -20.25 -9.05
C GLU A 114 12.23 -20.04 -9.23
N GLY A 115 13.01 -20.65 -8.34
CA GLY A 115 14.45 -20.52 -8.35
C GLY A 115 14.97 -20.92 -9.72
N ASN A 116 15.68 -20.00 -10.38
CA ASN A 116 16.39 -20.24 -11.64
C ASN A 116 17.19 -21.54 -11.54
N GLN A 117 16.63 -22.64 -12.03
CA GLN A 117 17.34 -23.89 -12.30
C GLN A 117 18.13 -23.69 -13.59
N ASN A 118 19.20 -22.90 -13.51
CA ASN A 118 20.22 -22.90 -14.55
C ASN A 118 21.30 -23.90 -14.12
N GLU A 119 21.13 -25.15 -14.59
CA GLU A 119 22.25 -26.10 -14.78
C GLU A 119 23.19 -25.62 -15.90
#